data_AF-K1SM64-F1
#
_entry.id   AF-K1SM64-F1
#
_cell.length_a   1.000
_cell.length_b   1.000
_cell.length_c   1.000
_cell.angle_alpha   90.00
_cell.angle_beta   90.00
_cell.angle_gamma   90.00
#
_symmetry.space_group_name_H-M   'P 1'
#
loop_
_entity.id
_entity.type
_entity.pdbx_description
1 polymer ?
#
loop_
_entity_poly.entity_id
_entity_poly.type
_entity_poly.pdbx_seq_one_letter_code
_entity_poly.pdbx_strand_id
1 'polypeptide(L)' 'MNTRRQGAQERNTGCGQPHKEQGEYSMAKIAIMGFGTVGSGVLEVCRRNAASIARRAGEPVEVKYILDVRDFF' A
#
# COMPACT_ATOMS: atom_id res chain seq x y z
N MET A 1 -12.16 -22.82 -38.92
CA MET A 1 -11.68 -21.42 -38.97
C MET A 1 -11.55 -20.89 -37.56
N ASN A 2 -10.33 -20.49 -37.17
CA ASN A 2 -10.00 -19.99 -35.84
C ASN A 2 -9.89 -18.46 -35.92
N THR A 3 -10.70 -17.72 -35.16
CA THR A 3 -10.65 -16.24 -35.13
C THR A 3 -10.17 -15.78 -33.76
N ARG A 4 -8.88 -15.47 -33.69
CA ARG A 4 -8.21 -14.80 -32.56
C ARG A 4 -8.67 -13.35 -32.41
N ARG A 5 -8.63 -12.86 -31.15
CA ARG A 5 -8.35 -11.49 -30.61
C ARG A 5 -9.43 -11.09 -29.59
N GLN A 6 -9.21 -11.37 -28.31
CA GLN A 6 -8.60 -10.48 -27.29
C GLN A 6 -9.38 -9.17 -27.08
N GLY A 7 -9.83 -8.92 -25.84
CA GLY A 7 -10.34 -7.61 -25.44
C GLY A 7 -10.75 -7.54 -23.98
N ALA A 8 -9.81 -7.12 -23.13
CA ALA A 8 -10.00 -6.46 -21.83
C ALA A 8 -10.81 -7.19 -20.73
N GLN A 9 -10.08 -7.96 -19.91
CA GLN A 9 -10.46 -8.21 -18.53
C GLN A 9 -10.54 -6.87 -17.80
N GLU A 10 -11.74 -6.49 -17.37
CA GLU A 10 -11.99 -5.29 -16.58
C GLU A 10 -11.09 -5.31 -15.33
N ARG A 11 -10.20 -4.31 -15.26
CA ARG A 11 -9.30 -4.11 -14.15
C ARG A 11 -10.15 -3.67 -12.96
N ASN A 12 -10.40 -4.61 -12.05
CA ASN A 12 -10.98 -4.35 -10.74
C ASN A 12 -10.16 -3.28 -10.00
N THR A 13 -10.49 -2.01 -10.19
CA THR A 13 -10.07 -0.92 -9.30
C THR A 13 -11.03 -0.88 -8.12
N GLY A 14 -10.85 -1.84 -7.24
CA GLY A 14 -11.36 -1.79 -5.89
C GLY A 14 -10.23 -2.23 -5.01
N CYS A 15 -9.64 -1.31 -4.25
CA CYS A 15 -8.81 -1.63 -3.11
C CYS A 15 -9.70 -2.31 -2.06
N GLY A 16 -10.08 -3.56 -2.32
CA GLY A 16 -10.71 -4.43 -1.36
C GLY A 16 -9.72 -4.65 -0.25
N GLN A 17 -10.05 -4.20 0.96
CA GLN A 17 -9.32 -4.63 2.14
C GLN A 17 -9.57 -6.14 2.29
N PRO A 18 -8.54 -6.99 2.23
CA PRO A 18 -8.76 -8.41 2.42
C PRO A 18 -9.10 -8.64 3.90
N HIS A 19 -10.36 -9.01 4.13
CA HIS A 19 -10.75 -9.77 5.32
C HIS A 19 -10.10 -11.16 5.18
N LYS A 20 -9.35 -11.65 6.17
CA LYS A 20 -9.41 -13.01 6.77
C LYS A 20 -8.21 -13.29 7.70
N GLU A 21 -8.57 -13.91 8.82
CA GLU A 21 -7.78 -14.53 9.90
C GLU A 21 -6.44 -15.15 9.47
N GLN A 22 -5.32 -14.77 10.10
CA GLN A 22 -4.03 -15.48 10.00
C GLN A 22 -3.23 -15.29 11.30
N GLY A 23 -2.74 -16.40 11.87
CA GLY A 23 -1.85 -16.42 13.01
C GLY A 23 -0.57 -15.62 12.76
N GLU A 24 -0.19 -14.84 13.76
CA GLU A 24 1.13 -14.24 14.03
C GLU A 24 2.15 -14.20 12.86
N TYR A 25 1.83 -13.46 11.81
CA TYR A 25 2.82 -12.64 11.12
C TYR A 25 2.42 -11.20 11.43
N SER A 26 3.19 -10.53 12.28
CA SER A 26 2.93 -9.13 12.60
C SER A 26 2.94 -8.34 11.28
N MET A 27 1.92 -7.52 11.07
CA MET A 27 1.92 -6.54 10.00
C MET A 27 2.40 -5.25 10.63
N ALA A 28 3.56 -4.74 10.23
CA ALA A 28 4.09 -3.49 10.74
C ALA A 28 3.17 -2.33 10.33
N LYS A 29 2.38 -1.83 11.28
CA LYS A 29 1.55 -0.65 11.11
C LYS A 29 2.36 0.59 11.46
N ILE A 30 2.58 1.46 10.50
CA ILE A 30 3.37 2.68 10.66
C ILE A 30 2.52 3.93 10.48
N ALA A 31 2.98 5.03 11.06
CA ALA A 31 2.42 6.36 10.85
C ALA A 31 3.50 7.30 10.28
N ILE A 32 3.11 8.19 9.38
CA ILE A 32 3.99 9.23 8.84
C ILE A 32 3.69 10.53 9.59
N MET A 33 4.67 11.06 10.32
CA MET A 33 4.55 12.34 11.01
C MET A 33 5.14 13.47 10.14
N GLY A 34 4.25 14.26 9.56
CA GLY A 34 4.51 15.35 8.62
C GLY A 34 4.31 14.95 7.15
N PHE A 35 3.45 15.66 6.41
CA PHE A 35 3.14 15.38 4.99
C PHE A 35 3.58 16.49 4.04
N GLY A 36 4.80 17.01 4.24
CA GLY A 36 5.47 17.89 3.30
C GLY A 36 6.08 17.13 2.10
N THR A 37 7.09 17.72 1.46
CA THR A 37 7.82 17.10 0.34
C THR A 37 8.40 15.73 0.70
N VAL A 38 8.94 15.59 1.92
CA VAL A 38 9.53 14.32 2.36
C VAL A 38 8.46 13.29 2.71
N GLY A 39 7.45 13.67 3.50
CA GLY A 39 6.40 12.74 3.93
C GLY A 39 5.58 12.15 2.77
N SER A 40 5.27 12.98 1.77
CA SER A 40 4.63 12.53 0.53
C SER A 40 5.52 11.58 -0.28
N GLY A 41 6.83 11.85 -0.35
CA GLY A 41 7.80 10.95 -0.97
C GLY A 41 7.90 9.59 -0.25
N VAL A 42 7.91 9.59 1.09
CA VAL A 42 7.94 8.37 1.90
C VAL A 42 6.69 7.51 1.65
N LEU A 43 5.49 8.12 1.63
CA LEU A 43 4.26 7.40 1.31
C LEU A 43 4.33 6.73 -0.08
N GLU A 44 4.85 7.46 -1.07
CA GLU A 44 4.96 6.96 -2.44
C GLU A 44 5.94 5.79 -2.53
N VAL A 45 7.10 5.87 -1.87
CA VAL A 45 8.07 4.78 -1.82
C VAL A 45 7.48 3.56 -1.10
N CYS A 46 6.82 3.76 0.04
CA CYS A 46 6.16 2.67 0.77
C CYS A 46 5.13 1.93 -0.10
N ARG A 47 4.37 2.67 -0.93
CA ARG A 47 3.36 2.08 -1.84
C ARG A 47 3.99 1.40 -3.05
N ARG A 48 4.91 2.08 -3.75
CA ARG A 48 5.52 1.55 -4.99
C ARG A 48 6.46 0.37 -4.73
N ASN A 49 7.07 0.32 -3.55
CA ASN A 49 8.10 -0.67 -3.23
C ASN A 49 7.68 -1.64 -2.12
N ALA A 50 6.38 -1.74 -1.80
CA ALA A 50 5.84 -2.55 -0.71
C ALA A 50 6.42 -3.97 -0.65
N ALA A 51 6.49 -4.69 -1.78
CA ALA A 51 7.04 -6.04 -1.82
C ALA A 51 8.55 -6.10 -1.49
N SER A 52 9.33 -5.14 -1.98
CA SER A 52 10.77 -5.06 -1.69
C SER A 52 11.04 -4.62 -0.25
N ILE A 53 10.17 -3.78 0.31
CA ILE A 53 10.24 -3.33 1.70
C ILE A 53 9.89 -4.50 2.62
N ALA A 54 8.77 -5.19 2.36
CA ALA A 54 8.34 -6.36 3.13
C ALA A 54 9.42 -7.46 3.17
N ARG A 55 10.03 -7.77 2.02
CA ARG A 55 11.13 -8.75 1.95
C ARG A 55 12.34 -8.37 2.82
N ARG A 56 12.63 -7.08 2.98
CA ARG A 56 13.77 -6.59 3.77
C ARG A 56 13.42 -6.39 5.25
N ALA A 57 12.19 -5.96 5.53
CA ALA A 57 11.67 -5.78 6.87
C ALA A 57 11.33 -7.12 7.54
N GLY A 58 11.17 -8.20 6.78
CA GLY A 58 10.76 -9.51 7.27
C GLY A 58 9.24 -9.63 7.46
N GLU A 59 8.53 -8.51 7.42
CA GLU A 59 7.08 -8.42 7.54
C GLU A 59 6.51 -7.34 6.62
N PRO A 60 5.25 -7.43 6.20
CA PRO A 60 4.68 -6.39 5.36
C PRO A 60 4.37 -5.12 6.15
N VAL A 61 4.70 -3.97 5.54
CA VAL A 61 4.59 -2.64 6.14
C VAL A 61 3.38 -1.91 5.56
N GLU A 62 2.51 -1.37 6.43
CA GLU A 62 1.32 -0.63 6.03
C GLU A 62 1.28 0.73 6.73
N VAL A 63 1.17 1.79 5.93
CA VAL A 63 0.93 3.16 6.44
C VAL A 63 -0.53 3.29 6.83
N LYS A 64 -0.79 3.39 8.14
CA LYS A 64 -2.13 3.53 8.72
C LYS A 64 -2.57 4.98 8.84
N TYR A 65 -1.65 5.84 9.26
CA TYR A 65 -1.96 7.23 9.58
C TYR A 65 -0.90 8.15 8.99
N ILE A 66 -1.35 9.34 8.64
CA ILE A 66 -0.49 10.47 8.31
C ILE A 66 -0.91 11.59 9.24
N LEU A 67 0.03 12.10 10.03
CA LEU A 67 -0.19 13.16 10.98
C LEU A 67 0.48 14.43 10.45
N ASP A 68 -0.27 15.38 9.93
CA ASP A 68 0.26 16.67 9.49
C ASP A 68 -0.30 17.80 10.36
N VAL A 69 0.57 18.67 10.87
CA VAL A 69 0.19 19.85 11.68
C VAL A 69 -0.77 20.78 10.93
N ARG A 70 -0.77 20.77 9.58
CA ARG A 70 -1.70 21.54 8.75
C ARG A 70 -3.13 21.02 8.77
N ASP A 71 -3.37 19.80 9.23
CA ASP A 71 -4.73 19.27 9.44
C ASP A 71 -5.30 19.68 10.81
N PHE A 72 -4.54 20.41 11.66
CA PHE A 72 -4.94 20.81 13.01
C PHE A 72 -5.29 22.30 13.17
N PHE A 73 -5.21 23.11 12.10
CA PHE A 73 -5.52 24.54 12.12
C PHE A 73 -6.74 24.89 11.25
#